data_AF-A0A8T2JFC7-F1
#
_entry.id   AF-A0A8T2JFC7-F1
#
_cell.length_a   1.000
_cell.length_b   1.000
_cell.length_c   1.000
_cell.angle_alpha   90.00
_cell.angle_beta   90.00
_cell.angle_gamma   90.00
#
_symmetry.space_group_name_H-M   'P 1'
#
loop_
_entity.id
_entity.type
_entity.pdbx_description
1 polymer ?
#
loop_
_entity_poly.entity_id
_entity_poly.type
_entity_poly.pdbx_seq_one_letter_code
_entity_poly.pdbx_strand_id
1 'polypeptide(L)'
;MVRSDTSQVVNEKIPHIYAKAAEMRYLYQKIDMLEAFVKMVGSNVAAMEEQITHAETIMGSFSNPFKKLLQNIGSTTFFSPPNKQTSARSQQARYGPPSVFNTDDYFNNS
;
A
#
# COMPACT_ATOMS: atom_id res chain seq x y z
N MET A 1 -50.40 11.89 -20.84
CA MET A 1 -48.95 12.05 -21.04
C MET A 1 -48.18 12.19 -19.72
N VAL A 2 -48.54 13.10 -18.81
CA VAL A 2 -47.82 13.29 -17.51
C VAL A 2 -47.68 12.02 -16.63
N ARG A 3 -48.65 11.08 -16.70
CA ARG A 3 -48.59 9.81 -15.95
C ARG A 3 -47.54 8.82 -16.46
N SER A 4 -47.16 8.83 -17.74
CA SER A 4 -46.11 7.93 -18.24
C SER A 4 -44.75 8.33 -17.72
N ASP A 5 -44.47 9.63 -17.68
CA ASP A 5 -43.17 10.17 -17.27
C ASP A 5 -42.92 9.95 -15.77
N THR A 6 -43.99 10.09 -14.97
CA THR A 6 -43.93 9.80 -13.53
C THR A 6 -43.69 8.31 -13.27
N SER A 7 -44.38 7.42 -14.00
CA SER A 7 -44.16 5.97 -13.90
C SER A 7 -42.75 5.57 -14.36
N GLN A 8 -42.20 6.23 -15.37
CA GLN A 8 -40.85 5.97 -15.86
C GLN A 8 -39.78 6.35 -14.82
N VAL A 9 -39.93 7.51 -14.17
CA VAL A 9 -38.99 7.94 -13.12
C VAL A 9 -38.99 6.95 -11.95
N VAL A 10 -40.16 6.55 -11.49
CA VAL A 10 -40.30 5.65 -10.33
C VAL A 10 -39.82 4.25 -10.64
N ASN A 11 -40.15 3.70 -11.81
CA ASN A 11 -39.86 2.30 -12.12
C ASN A 11 -38.48 2.07 -12.75
N GLU A 12 -37.88 3.08 -13.38
CA GLU A 12 -36.59 2.92 -14.07
C GLU A 12 -35.49 3.78 -13.44
N LYS A 13 -35.73 5.09 -13.29
CA LYS A 13 -34.66 6.03 -12.92
C LYS A 13 -34.25 5.90 -11.45
N ILE A 14 -35.21 5.78 -10.53
CA ILE A 14 -34.93 5.63 -9.10
C ILE A 14 -34.16 4.31 -8.81
N PRO A 15 -34.60 3.14 -9.32
CA PRO A 15 -33.83 1.90 -9.15
C PRO A 15 -32.43 1.98 -9.75
N HIS A 16 -32.26 2.64 -10.89
CA HIS A 16 -30.94 2.83 -11.50
C HIS A 16 -30.02 3.70 -10.63
N ILE A 17 -30.54 4.76 -10.01
CA ILE A 17 -29.77 5.58 -9.06
C ILE A 17 -29.36 4.74 -7.85
N TYR A 18 -30.26 3.91 -7.31
CA TYR A 18 -29.94 3.03 -6.20
C TYR A 18 -28.85 2.00 -6.56
N ALA A 19 -28.95 1.39 -7.75
CA ALA A 19 -27.94 0.48 -8.26
C ALA A 19 -26.57 1.16 -8.37
N LYS A 20 -26.53 2.39 -8.93
CA LYS A 20 -25.27 3.16 -9.02
C LYS A 20 -24.73 3.56 -7.64
N ALA A 21 -25.58 3.91 -6.69
CA ALA A 21 -25.16 4.18 -5.31
C ALA A 21 -24.57 2.92 -4.64
N ALA A 22 -25.08 1.73 -4.96
CA ALA A 22 -24.53 0.47 -4.48
C ALA A 22 -23.16 0.16 -5.12
N GLU A 23 -23.00 0.37 -6.43
CA GLU A 23 -21.70 0.26 -7.12
C GLU A 23 -20.67 1.22 -6.52
N MET A 24 -21.06 2.47 -6.22
CA MET A 24 -20.17 3.45 -5.59
C MET A 24 -19.71 3.01 -4.19
N ARG A 25 -20.59 2.40 -3.38
CA ARG A 25 -20.18 1.84 -2.07
C ARG A 25 -19.07 0.81 -2.22
N TYR A 26 -19.17 -0.06 -3.23
CA TYR A 26 -18.15 -1.06 -3.49
C TYR A 26 -16.81 -0.42 -3.91
N LEU A 27 -16.85 0.63 -4.72
CA LEU A 27 -15.64 1.38 -5.07
C LEU A 27 -14.99 2.02 -3.84
N TYR A 28 -15.78 2.65 -2.96
CA TYR A 28 -15.26 3.26 -1.74
C TYR A 28 -14.63 2.23 -0.81
N GLN A 29 -15.22 1.05 -0.67
CA GLN A 29 -14.63 -0.04 0.09
C GLN A 29 -13.24 -0.45 -0.44
N LYS A 30 -13.04 -0.46 -1.76
CA LYS A 30 -11.72 -0.72 -2.34
C LYS A 30 -10.70 0.37 -2.02
N ILE A 31 -11.13 1.63 -1.97
CA ILE A 31 -10.29 2.76 -1.59
C ILE A 31 -9.89 2.63 -0.12
N ASP A 32 -10.83 2.32 0.77
CA ASP A 32 -10.57 2.12 2.20
C ASP A 32 -9.55 0.98 2.42
N MET A 33 -9.68 -0.13 1.67
CA MET A 33 -8.72 -1.24 1.72
C MET A 33 -7.32 -0.80 1.26
N LEU A 34 -7.23 -0.01 0.19
CA LEU A 34 -5.95 0.51 -0.29
C LEU A 34 -5.31 1.45 0.75
N GLU A 35 -6.09 2.33 1.39
CA GLU A 35 -5.59 3.21 2.43
C GLU A 35 -5.06 2.41 3.64
N ALA A 36 -5.81 1.39 4.08
CA ALA A 36 -5.38 0.50 5.15
C ALA A 36 -4.08 -0.23 4.80
N PHE A 37 -3.94 -0.70 3.57
CA PHE A 37 -2.72 -1.32 3.07
C PHE A 37 -1.54 -0.34 3.12
N VAL A 38 -1.68 0.87 2.57
CA VAL A 38 -0.62 1.89 2.59
C VAL A 38 -0.19 2.24 4.01
N LYS A 39 -1.15 2.38 4.94
CA LYS A 39 -0.86 2.61 6.37
C LYS A 39 -0.06 1.48 7.00
N MET A 40 -0.41 0.23 6.70
CA MET A 40 0.30 -0.95 7.17
C MET A 40 1.74 -0.98 6.63
N VAL A 41 1.93 -0.74 5.33
CA VAL A 41 3.28 -0.65 4.73
C VAL A 41 4.10 0.44 5.39
N GLY A 42 3.54 1.63 5.56
CA GLY A 42 4.22 2.76 6.22
C GLY A 42 4.67 2.41 7.65
N SER A 43 3.82 1.71 8.41
CA SER A 43 4.14 1.28 9.78
C SER A 43 5.28 0.26 9.81
N ASN A 44 5.26 -0.73 8.91
CA ASN A 44 6.32 -1.74 8.79
C ASN A 44 7.66 -1.12 8.38
N VAL A 45 7.62 -0.17 7.45
CA VAL A 45 8.81 0.58 7.02
C VAL A 45 9.39 1.38 8.17
N ALA A 46 8.57 2.12 8.92
CA ALA A 46 9.03 2.89 10.07
C ALA A 46 9.68 2.00 11.14
N ALA A 47 9.09 0.84 11.45
CA ALA A 47 9.67 -0.12 12.38
C ALA A 47 11.03 -0.66 11.88
N MET A 48 11.15 -0.91 10.58
CA MET A 48 12.41 -1.32 9.97
C MET A 48 13.47 -0.22 10.02
N GLU A 49 13.11 1.04 9.77
CA GLU A 49 14.01 2.20 9.90
C GLU A 49 14.54 2.36 11.32
N GLU A 50 13.70 2.16 12.33
CA GLU A 50 14.12 2.19 13.74
C GLU A 50 15.13 1.09 14.05
N GLN A 51 14.88 -0.15 13.59
CA GLN A 51 15.81 -1.27 13.78
C GLN A 51 17.15 -1.03 13.09
N ILE A 52 17.14 -0.45 11.89
CA ILE A 52 18.36 -0.08 11.16
C ILE A 52 19.12 1.02 11.92
N THR A 53 18.42 2.07 12.35
CA THR A 53 19.04 3.16 13.11
C THR A 53 19.69 2.63 14.39
N HIS A 54 19.00 1.75 15.11
CA HIS A 54 19.54 1.09 16.28
C HIS A 54 20.77 0.22 15.95
N ALA A 55 20.73 -0.56 14.87
CA ALA A 55 21.88 -1.34 14.41
C ALA A 55 23.08 -0.46 14.02
N GLU A 56 22.86 0.67 13.34
CA GLU A 56 23.90 1.64 12.97
C GLU A 56 24.54 2.31 14.18
N THR A 57 23.74 2.63 15.21
CA THR A 57 24.28 3.17 16.48
C THR A 57 25.17 2.16 17.21
N ILE A 58 24.86 0.86 17.11
CA ILE A 58 25.61 -0.20 17.78
C ILE A 58 26.84 -0.64 16.97
N MET A 59 26.73 -0.72 15.64
CA MET A 59 27.78 -1.28 14.76
C MET A 59 28.65 -0.23 14.06
N GLY A 60 28.36 1.06 14.22
CA GLY A 60 28.98 2.14 13.45
C GLY A 60 28.32 2.31 12.08
N SER A 61 28.29 3.56 11.58
CA SER A 61 27.46 3.98 10.45
C SER A 61 27.63 3.09 9.22
N PHE A 62 26.60 2.31 8.91
CA PHE A 62 26.35 1.87 7.53
C PHE A 62 25.79 3.07 6.77
N SER A 63 26.28 3.27 5.54
CA SER A 63 25.85 4.41 4.72
C SER A 63 24.32 4.37 4.51
N ASN A 64 23.74 5.49 4.09
CA ASN A 64 22.29 5.80 4.03
C ASN A 64 21.46 5.32 2.79
N PRO A 65 21.78 4.28 1.97
CA PRO A 65 21.05 4.01 0.74
C PRO A 65 19.65 3.44 0.99
N PHE A 66 19.38 2.80 2.13
CA PHE A 66 18.03 2.29 2.44
C PHE A 66 17.05 3.41 2.82
N LYS A 67 17.50 4.40 3.60
CA LYS A 67 16.70 5.61 3.87
C LYS A 67 16.31 6.33 2.58
N LYS A 68 17.24 6.42 1.62
CA LYS A 68 16.95 6.99 0.30
C LYS A 68 15.96 6.14 -0.50
N LEU A 69 16.03 4.82 -0.41
CA LEU A 69 15.10 3.92 -1.08
C LEU A 69 13.68 4.06 -0.52
N LEU A 70 13.52 4.14 0.80
CA LEU A 70 12.22 4.25 1.48
C LEU A 70 11.56 5.63 1.30
N GLN A 71 12.34 6.70 1.35
CA GLN A 71 11.87 8.05 1.03
C GLN A 71 11.30 8.13 -0.40
N ASN A 72 11.87 7.36 -1.33
CA ASN A 72 11.41 7.32 -2.71
C ASN A 72 10.11 6.51 -2.91
N ILE A 73 9.71 5.68 -1.93
CA ILE A 73 8.44 4.91 -1.96
C ILE A 73 7.25 5.79 -1.57
N GLY A 74 7.45 6.78 -0.69
CA GLY A 74 6.42 7.80 -0.41
C GLY A 74 6.16 8.76 -1.58
N SER A 75 7.00 8.71 -2.62
CA SER A 75 6.96 9.59 -3.79
C SER A 75 7.19 8.78 -5.08
N THR A 76 6.34 7.81 -5.38
CA THR A 76 6.52 7.03 -6.63
C THR A 76 6.00 7.79 -7.85
N THR A 77 6.91 8.48 -8.54
CA THR A 77 6.91 8.56 -10.00
C THR A 77 7.61 7.30 -10.52
N PHE A 78 6.96 6.59 -11.44
CA PHE A 78 7.40 5.28 -11.93
C PHE A 78 8.66 5.33 -12.83
N PHE A 79 9.41 4.21 -12.80
CA PHE A 79 10.45 3.74 -13.75
C PHE A 79 11.89 4.26 -13.59
N SER A 80 12.76 3.43 -12.99
CA SER A 80 14.16 3.20 -13.44
C SER A 80 14.77 1.95 -12.75
N PRO A 81 15.57 1.12 -13.46
CA PRO A 81 16.16 -0.10 -12.91
C PRO A 81 17.46 0.18 -12.13
N PRO A 82 17.70 -0.40 -10.92
CA PRO A 82 18.98 -0.25 -10.25
C PRO A 82 20.01 -1.27 -10.76
N ASN A 83 21.17 -0.73 -11.12
CA ASN A 83 22.38 -1.43 -11.51
C ASN A 83 23.01 -2.19 -10.33
N LYS A 84 23.70 -3.30 -10.64
CA LYS A 84 24.39 -4.19 -9.70
C LYS A 84 25.50 -3.48 -8.93
N GLN A 85 25.70 -3.81 -7.65
CA GLN A 85 27.04 -3.97 -7.06
C GLN A 85 27.01 -4.74 -5.72
N THR A 86 28.02 -5.59 -5.56
CA THR A 86 28.23 -6.63 -4.54
C THR A 86 29.10 -6.17 -3.37
N SER A 87 29.19 -7.02 -2.33
CA SER A 87 30.20 -7.13 -1.24
C SER A 87 29.81 -6.48 0.11
N ALA A 88 30.14 -6.98 1.30
CA ALA A 88 30.81 -8.19 1.79
C ALA A 88 30.28 -8.55 3.19
N ARG A 89 30.52 -9.79 3.60
CA ARG A 89 30.03 -10.48 4.80
C ARG A 89 30.78 -10.07 6.07
N SER A 90 30.07 -9.68 7.13
CA SER A 90 30.55 -9.71 8.53
C SER A 90 29.45 -10.21 9.47
N GLN A 91 29.89 -10.64 10.65
CA GLN A 91 29.32 -11.76 11.40
C GLN A 91 27.98 -11.46 12.09
N GLN A 92 27.17 -12.50 12.16
CA GLN A 92 25.75 -12.49 12.49
C GLN A 92 25.53 -12.22 13.98
N ALA A 93 25.18 -10.97 14.33
CA ALA A 93 24.10 -10.81 15.31
C ALA A 93 22.91 -11.57 14.76
N ARG A 94 22.26 -12.42 15.57
CA ARG A 94 21.21 -13.36 15.13
C ARG A 94 20.02 -12.56 14.56
N TYR A 95 20.13 -12.19 13.29
CA TYR A 95 19.17 -11.41 12.55
C TYR A 95 17.95 -12.31 12.35
N GLY A 96 16.89 -12.02 13.10
CA GLY A 96 15.56 -12.48 12.74
C GLY A 96 15.08 -11.61 11.59
N PRO A 97 14.84 -12.17 10.40
CA PRO A 97 14.27 -11.37 9.32
C PRO A 97 12.94 -10.76 9.80
N PRO A 98 12.71 -9.46 9.60
CA PRO A 98 11.43 -8.84 9.92
C PRO A 98 10.35 -9.52 9.10
N SER A 99 9.18 -9.71 9.70
CA SER A 99 8.04 -10.33 9.03
C SER A 99 7.63 -9.45 7.86
N VAL A 100 7.94 -9.88 6.64
CA VAL A 100 7.49 -9.22 5.42
C VAL A 100 6.01 -9.56 5.23
N PHE A 101 5.17 -8.54 5.04
CA PHE A 101 3.75 -8.76 4.75
C PHE A 101 3.61 -9.38 3.35
N ASN A 102 2.72 -10.36 3.20
CA ASN A 102 2.38 -10.89 1.88
C ASN A 102 1.22 -10.07 1.28
N THR A 103 1.35 -9.63 0.03
CA THR A 103 0.29 -8.91 -0.69
C THR A 103 -0.93 -9.78 -0.97
N ASP A 104 -0.72 -11.11 -1.07
CA ASP A 104 -1.80 -12.08 -1.30
C ASP A 104 -2.78 -12.16 -0.12
N ASP A 105 -2.37 -11.76 1.08
CA ASP A 105 -3.22 -11.75 2.27
C ASP A 105 -4.22 -10.57 2.26
N TYR A 106 -4.02 -9.58 1.39
CA TYR A 106 -4.82 -8.34 1.35
C TYR A 106 -5.60 -8.19 0.04
N PHE A 107 -5.06 -8.69 -1.07
CA PHE A 107 -5.70 -8.67 -2.37
C PHE A 107 -6.04 -10.09 -2.78
N ASN A 108 -7.26 -10.53 -2.52
CA ASN A 108 -7.76 -11.75 -3.17
C ASN A 108 -7.83 -11.49 -4.68
N ASN A 109 -7.05 -12.27 -5.45
CA ASN A 109 -7.17 -12.37 -6.91
C ASN A 109 -8.65 -12.60 -7.26
N SER A 110 -9.31 -11.54 -7.70
CA SER A 110 -10.66 -11.57 -8.25
C SER A 110 -10.57 -11.69 -9.76
#